data_AF-A0ABD7WQX9-F1
#
_entry.id   AF-A0ABD7WQX9-F1
#
_cell.length_a   1.000
_cell.length_b   1.000
_cell.length_c   1.000
_cell.angle_alpha   90.00
_cell.angle_beta   90.00
_cell.angle_gamma   90.00
#
_symmetry.space_group_name_H-M   'P 1'
#
loop_
_entity.id
_entity.type
_entity.pdbx_description
1 polymer ?
#
loop_
_entity_poly.entity_id
_entity_poly.type
_entity_poly.pdbx_seq_one_letter_code
_entity_poly.pdbx_strand_id
1 'polypeptide(L)'
;MHISVLLWLIFQNIHKKTWKKIHELYAGVLYVSFFNILYYFLCNDKLLWDFKSSHLSLKGLRILHLIFITPLMILSFLATYPSTLLKQVKYITKWVCTASFVEWVGLRCKGITFRHGWHLGWSALIYVMMLIFSRWFQKKPFAVLLLSVLATVVLSIIFKVPISKRMLKHPLKRILTRPLKDHVTQAVANKVKRKCLLLKLFS
;
A
#
# COMPACT_ATOMS: atom_id res chain seq x y z
N MET A 1 -12.38 -8.39 6.74
CA MET A 1 -11.66 -8.39 5.44
C MET A 1 -10.15 -8.38 5.63
N HIS A 2 -9.52 -7.27 6.06
CA HIS A 2 -8.05 -7.15 6.05
C HIS A 2 -7.33 -8.25 6.85
N ILE A 3 -7.82 -8.56 8.06
CA ILE A 3 -7.31 -9.68 8.88
C ILE A 3 -7.53 -11.03 8.18
N SER A 4 -8.69 -11.23 7.56
CA SER A 4 -9.02 -12.45 6.81
C SER A 4 -8.03 -12.67 5.65
N VAL A 5 -7.70 -11.61 4.91
CA VAL A 5 -6.69 -11.65 3.83
C VAL A 5 -5.32 -11.98 4.38
N LEU A 6 -4.92 -11.37 5.51
CA LEU A 6 -3.66 -11.67 6.15
C LEU A 6 -3.56 -13.13 6.59
N LEU A 7 -4.58 -13.65 7.28
CA LEU A 7 -4.62 -15.04 7.74
C LEU A 7 -4.55 -16.02 6.55
N TRP A 8 -5.29 -15.74 5.48
CA TRP A 8 -5.24 -16.53 4.25
C TRP A 8 -3.83 -16.53 3.63
N LEU A 9 -3.16 -15.38 3.57
CA LEU A 9 -1.80 -15.30 3.05
C LEU A 9 -0.78 -15.99 3.95
N ILE A 10 -0.91 -15.89 5.28
CA ILE A 10 -0.06 -16.63 6.23
C ILE A 10 -0.24 -18.12 6.01
N PHE A 11 -1.48 -18.61 5.97
CA PHE A 11 -1.78 -20.02 5.72
C PHE A 11 -1.18 -20.50 4.38
N GLN A 12 -1.34 -19.73 3.31
CA GLN A 12 -0.76 -20.06 2.00
C GLN A 12 0.77 -20.14 2.04
N ASN A 13 1.43 -19.20 2.72
CA ASN A 13 2.89 -19.19 2.86
C ASN A 13 3.38 -20.37 3.71
N ILE A 14 2.61 -20.76 4.74
CA ILE A 14 2.89 -21.94 5.56
C ILE A 14 2.76 -23.23 4.77
N HIS A 15 1.61 -23.41 4.13
CA HIS A 15 1.33 -24.60 3.33
C HIS A 15 2.37 -24.80 2.22
N LYS A 16 2.79 -23.72 1.54
CA LYS A 16 3.78 -23.76 0.46
C LYS A 16 5.23 -23.71 0.94
N LYS A 17 5.48 -23.62 2.26
CA LYS A 17 6.81 -23.52 2.88
C LYS A 17 7.70 -22.44 2.24
N THR A 18 7.10 -21.29 1.92
CA THR A 18 7.74 -20.23 1.11
C THR A 18 8.96 -19.61 1.78
N TRP A 19 9.03 -19.64 3.13
CA TRP A 19 10.17 -19.16 3.90
C TRP A 19 11.50 -19.79 3.47
N LYS A 20 11.50 -21.03 2.97
CA LYS A 20 12.72 -21.70 2.50
C LYS A 20 13.36 -20.97 1.31
N LYS A 21 12.54 -20.32 0.48
CA LYS A 21 12.96 -19.59 -0.72
C LYS A 21 13.11 -18.09 -0.49
N ILE A 22 12.92 -17.59 0.73
CA ILE A 22 12.90 -16.15 1.00
C ILE A 22 14.22 -15.48 0.61
N HIS A 23 15.35 -16.16 0.85
CA HIS A 23 16.70 -15.67 0.55
C HIS A 23 16.96 -15.50 -0.96
N GLU A 24 16.24 -16.23 -1.83
CA GLU A 24 16.32 -16.07 -3.28
C GLU A 24 15.36 -14.99 -3.78
N LEU A 25 14.24 -14.79 -3.07
CA LEU A 25 13.10 -14.02 -3.57
C LEU A 25 12.98 -12.62 -2.96
N TYR A 26 13.76 -12.32 -1.90
CA TYR A 26 13.65 -11.10 -1.11
C TYR A 26 13.75 -9.83 -1.96
N ALA A 27 14.60 -9.81 -2.99
CA ALA A 27 14.78 -8.63 -3.84
C ALA A 27 13.46 -8.17 -4.49
N GLY A 28 12.68 -9.13 -5.04
CA GLY A 28 11.38 -8.83 -5.65
C GLY A 28 10.33 -8.41 -4.61
N VAL A 29 10.38 -9.00 -3.42
CA VAL A 29 9.50 -8.65 -2.28
C VAL A 29 9.78 -7.22 -1.81
N LEU A 30 11.04 -6.89 -1.54
CA LEU A 30 11.46 -5.56 -1.08
C LEU A 30 11.17 -4.48 -2.12
N TYR A 31 11.39 -4.79 -3.40
CA TYR A 31 11.05 -3.89 -4.51
C TYR A 31 9.57 -3.47 -4.44
N VAL A 32 8.64 -4.43 -4.29
CA VAL A 32 7.21 -4.10 -4.20
C VAL A 32 6.87 -3.35 -2.91
N SER A 33 7.47 -3.73 -1.78
CA SER A 33 7.28 -3.01 -0.51
C SER A 33 7.72 -1.55 -0.62
N PHE A 34 8.87 -1.31 -1.25
CA PHE A 34 9.40 0.03 -1.50
C PHE A 34 8.44 0.87 -2.33
N PHE A 35 7.93 0.36 -3.45
CA PHE A 35 6.99 1.12 -4.29
C PHE A 35 5.64 1.36 -3.61
N ASN A 36 5.18 0.46 -2.75
CA ASN A 36 3.99 0.72 -1.92
C ASN A 36 4.22 1.84 -0.89
N ILE A 37 5.39 1.89 -0.26
CA ILE A 37 5.76 3.00 0.62
C ILE A 37 5.89 4.29 -0.19
N LEU A 38 6.53 4.22 -1.37
CA LEU A 38 6.72 5.33 -2.28
C LEU A 38 5.38 5.92 -2.73
N TYR A 39 4.35 5.10 -2.96
CA TYR A 39 2.99 5.57 -3.25
C TYR A 39 2.49 6.52 -2.16
N TYR A 40 2.57 6.13 -0.88
CA TYR A 40 2.13 7.00 0.22
C TYR A 40 3.00 8.24 0.38
N PHE A 41 4.27 8.16 -0.02
CA PHE A 41 5.16 9.32 -0.03
C PHE A 41 4.80 10.31 -1.15
N LEU A 42 4.57 9.84 -2.37
CA LEU A 42 4.24 10.64 -3.56
C LEU A 42 2.81 11.20 -3.50
N CYS A 43 1.85 10.37 -3.14
CA CYS A 43 0.43 10.72 -3.15
C CYS A 43 -0.07 11.25 -1.79
N ASN A 44 0.83 11.63 -0.87
CA ASN A 44 0.45 12.04 0.48
C ASN A 44 -0.62 13.14 0.51
N ASP A 45 -0.55 14.09 -0.43
CA ASP A 45 -1.46 15.23 -0.49
C ASP A 45 -2.72 14.93 -1.36
N LYS A 46 -2.66 13.91 -2.21
CA LYS A 46 -3.75 13.48 -3.10
C LYS A 46 -3.76 11.96 -3.27
N LEU A 47 -4.30 11.27 -2.26
CA LEU A 47 -4.43 9.81 -2.28
C LEU A 47 -5.45 9.38 -3.33
N LEU A 48 -5.06 8.46 -4.22
CA LEU A 48 -5.94 7.91 -5.27
C LEU A 48 -6.85 6.82 -4.70
N TRP A 49 -6.31 6.03 -3.77
CA TRP A 49 -7.06 5.08 -2.98
C TRP A 49 -6.47 5.00 -1.57
N ASP A 50 -7.29 4.57 -0.61
CA ASP A 50 -6.84 4.37 0.76
C ASP A 50 -7.67 3.30 1.46
N PHE A 51 -7.07 2.68 2.47
CA PHE A 51 -7.74 1.67 3.28
C PHE A 51 -8.70 2.31 4.29
N LYS A 52 -9.72 1.56 4.68
CA LYS A 52 -10.66 1.94 5.73
C LYS A 52 -11.01 0.72 6.56
N SER A 53 -11.24 0.93 7.86
CA SER A 53 -11.69 -0.10 8.79
C SER A 53 -12.41 0.56 9.96
N SER A 54 -13.42 -0.11 10.49
CA SER A 54 -14.09 0.25 11.75
C SER A 54 -13.26 -0.14 12.98
N HIS A 55 -12.45 -1.20 12.87
CA HIS A 55 -11.80 -1.84 14.01
C HIS A 55 -10.32 -1.47 14.19
N LEU A 56 -9.67 -0.96 13.13
CA LEU A 56 -8.24 -0.65 13.13
C LEU A 56 -8.03 0.82 12.79
N SER A 57 -7.05 1.43 13.46
CA SER A 57 -6.60 2.77 13.08
C SER A 57 -6.07 2.77 11.65
N LEU A 58 -6.29 3.87 10.92
CA LEU A 58 -5.84 4.01 9.53
C LEU A 58 -4.32 3.78 9.40
N LYS A 59 -3.52 4.32 10.34
CA LYS A 59 -2.07 4.13 10.37
C LYS A 59 -1.70 2.66 10.57
N GLY A 60 -2.33 1.99 11.54
CA GLY A 60 -2.08 0.56 11.80
C GLY A 60 -2.46 -0.30 10.59
N LEU A 61 -3.55 0.03 9.92
CA LEU A 61 -4.00 -0.67 8.73
C LEU A 61 -3.03 -0.51 7.54
N ARG A 62 -2.52 0.71 7.32
CA ARG A 62 -1.49 0.93 6.28
C ARG A 62 -0.21 0.15 6.60
N ILE A 63 0.27 0.17 7.84
CA ILE A 63 1.44 -0.62 8.26
C ILE A 63 1.20 -2.12 8.04
N LEU A 64 0.01 -2.62 8.41
CA LEU A 64 -0.37 -4.02 8.20
C LEU A 64 -0.23 -4.42 6.73
N HIS A 65 -0.70 -3.58 5.82
CA HIS A 65 -0.62 -3.85 4.40
C HIS A 65 0.79 -3.73 3.82
N LEU A 66 1.54 -2.72 4.25
CA LEU A 66 2.90 -2.46 3.78
C LEU A 66 3.91 -3.50 4.23
N ILE A 67 3.80 -3.97 5.48
CA ILE A 67 4.81 -4.83 6.11
C ILE A 67 4.44 -6.31 6.06
N PHE A 68 3.15 -6.65 6.07
CA PHE A 68 2.71 -8.04 6.15
C PHE A 68 1.97 -8.50 4.89
N ILE A 69 0.82 -7.91 4.57
CA ILE A 69 -0.04 -8.43 3.51
C ILE A 69 0.66 -8.39 2.15
N THR A 70 1.22 -7.25 1.77
CA THR A 70 1.84 -7.13 0.44
C THR A 70 3.10 -7.98 0.31
N PRO A 71 4.04 -7.98 1.28
CA PRO A 71 5.21 -8.85 1.21
C PRO A 71 4.86 -10.34 1.15
N LEU A 72 3.88 -10.79 1.95
CA LEU A 72 3.43 -12.18 1.95
C LEU A 72 2.73 -12.57 0.64
N MET A 73 1.98 -11.64 0.03
CA MET A 73 1.38 -11.85 -1.29
C MET A 73 2.46 -12.07 -2.35
N ILE A 74 3.44 -11.18 -2.42
CA ILE A 74 4.53 -11.27 -3.41
C ILE A 74 5.40 -12.50 -3.17
N LEU A 75 5.72 -12.82 -1.93
CA LEU A 75 6.48 -14.03 -1.61
C LEU A 75 5.73 -15.30 -2.05
N SER A 76 4.43 -15.40 -1.76
CA SER A 76 3.60 -16.53 -2.20
C SER A 76 3.52 -16.64 -3.72
N PHE A 77 3.37 -15.51 -4.40
CA PHE A 77 3.36 -15.42 -5.86
C PHE A 77 4.68 -15.95 -6.46
N LEU A 78 5.81 -15.38 -6.02
CA LEU A 78 7.14 -15.68 -6.56
C LEU A 78 7.57 -17.12 -6.25
N ALA A 79 7.31 -17.63 -5.04
CA ALA A 79 7.74 -18.97 -4.61
C ALA A 79 7.11 -20.12 -5.40
N THR A 80 5.95 -19.86 -6.00
CA THR A 80 5.18 -20.82 -6.82
C THR A 80 5.01 -20.37 -8.27
N TYR A 81 5.88 -19.45 -8.75
CA TYR A 81 5.83 -18.95 -10.12
C TYR A 81 6.25 -20.05 -11.13
N PRO A 82 5.44 -20.33 -12.16
CA PRO A 82 5.69 -21.45 -13.07
C PRO A 82 6.79 -21.16 -14.11
N SER A 83 7.35 -22.23 -14.68
CA SER A 83 8.46 -22.13 -15.65
C SER A 83 8.02 -21.80 -17.08
N THR A 84 6.85 -22.28 -17.53
CA THR A 84 6.41 -22.13 -18.92
C THR A 84 5.54 -20.89 -19.15
N LEU A 85 5.71 -20.22 -20.30
CA LEU A 85 5.03 -18.95 -20.62
C LEU A 85 3.50 -19.03 -20.50
N LEU A 86 2.87 -20.08 -21.06
CA LEU A 86 1.42 -20.25 -20.97
C LEU A 86 0.95 -20.39 -19.51
N LYS A 87 1.68 -21.13 -18.68
CA LYS A 87 1.37 -21.26 -17.25
C LYS A 87 1.60 -19.95 -16.52
N GLN A 88 2.63 -19.18 -16.90
CA GLN A 88 2.92 -17.86 -16.31
C GLN A 88 1.79 -16.87 -16.57
N VAL A 89 1.31 -16.76 -17.81
CA VAL A 89 0.20 -15.86 -18.16
C VAL A 89 -1.05 -16.25 -17.35
N LYS A 90 -1.46 -17.52 -17.40
CA LYS A 90 -2.61 -18.01 -16.61
C LYS A 90 -2.45 -17.75 -15.10
N TYR A 91 -1.23 -17.92 -14.59
CA TYR A 91 -0.92 -17.72 -13.18
C TYR A 91 -1.01 -16.24 -12.78
N ILE A 92 -0.44 -15.33 -13.57
CA ILE A 92 -0.56 -13.88 -13.35
C ILE A 92 -2.02 -13.45 -13.42
N THR A 93 -2.76 -13.87 -14.46
CA THR A 93 -4.19 -13.56 -14.58
C THR A 93 -4.98 -14.05 -13.37
N LYS A 94 -4.72 -15.27 -12.89
CA LYS A 94 -5.36 -15.79 -11.66
C LYS A 94 -5.09 -14.90 -10.46
N TRP A 95 -3.84 -14.48 -10.24
CA TRP A 95 -3.49 -13.60 -9.13
C TRP A 95 -4.12 -12.23 -9.24
N VAL A 96 -4.10 -11.61 -10.43
CA VAL A 96 -4.73 -10.31 -10.68
C VAL A 96 -6.24 -10.40 -10.44
N CYS A 97 -6.92 -11.39 -11.02
CA CYS A 97 -8.36 -11.59 -10.80
C CYS A 97 -8.68 -11.81 -9.31
N THR A 98 -7.87 -12.59 -8.60
CA THR A 98 -8.06 -12.82 -7.16
C THR A 98 -7.88 -11.54 -6.35
N ALA A 99 -6.82 -10.76 -6.63
CA ALA A 99 -6.57 -9.50 -5.94
C ALA A 99 -7.66 -8.46 -6.24
N SER A 100 -8.05 -8.31 -7.50
CA SER A 100 -9.15 -7.41 -7.91
C SER A 100 -10.50 -7.83 -7.34
N PHE A 101 -10.77 -9.13 -7.21
CA PHE A 101 -11.98 -9.62 -6.55
C PHE A 101 -11.99 -9.28 -5.05
N VAL A 102 -10.88 -9.52 -4.35
CA VAL A 102 -10.73 -9.14 -2.94
C VAL A 102 -10.89 -7.63 -2.76
N GLU A 103 -10.31 -6.83 -3.66
CA GLU A 103 -10.46 -5.37 -3.65
C GLU A 103 -11.91 -4.94 -3.89
N TRP A 104 -12.60 -5.55 -4.86
CA TRP A 104 -14.02 -5.30 -5.12
C TRP A 104 -14.89 -5.61 -3.89
N VAL A 105 -14.66 -6.75 -3.22
CA VAL A 105 -15.31 -7.05 -1.93
C VAL A 105 -14.98 -5.96 -0.91
N GLY A 106 -13.73 -5.50 -0.87
CA GLY A 106 -13.31 -4.40 0.00
C GLY A 106 -14.04 -3.08 -0.25
N LEU A 107 -14.33 -2.74 -1.50
CA LEU A 107 -15.15 -1.57 -1.84
C LEU A 107 -16.58 -1.74 -1.33
N ARG A 108 -17.18 -2.91 -1.52
CA ARG A 108 -18.55 -3.22 -1.05
C ARG A 108 -18.65 -3.17 0.48
N CYS A 109 -17.64 -3.67 1.18
CA CYS A 109 -17.57 -3.65 2.63
C CYS A 109 -17.07 -2.31 3.23
N LYS A 110 -16.89 -1.25 2.41
CA LYS A 110 -16.32 0.04 2.84
C LYS A 110 -14.93 -0.11 3.49
N GLY A 111 -14.20 -1.17 3.16
CA GLY A 111 -12.84 -1.46 3.62
C GLY A 111 -11.75 -0.81 2.79
N ILE A 112 -12.10 -0.34 1.59
CA ILE A 112 -11.24 0.42 0.67
C ILE A 112 -12.07 1.58 0.12
N THR A 113 -11.42 2.72 -0.11
CA THR A 113 -12.05 3.88 -0.75
C THR A 113 -11.25 4.34 -1.95
N PHE A 114 -11.93 4.55 -3.06
CA PHE A 114 -11.36 5.15 -4.26
C PHE A 114 -11.68 6.63 -4.34
N ARG A 115 -10.73 7.41 -4.86
CA ARG A 115 -10.79 8.86 -4.95
C ARG A 115 -10.15 9.32 -6.26
N HIS A 116 -10.41 10.55 -6.67
CA HIS A 116 -9.71 11.21 -7.78
C HIS A 116 -9.73 10.42 -9.12
N GLY A 117 -10.83 9.75 -9.43
CA GLY A 117 -10.99 8.98 -10.67
C GLY A 117 -10.36 7.59 -10.64
N TRP A 118 -9.82 7.14 -9.51
CA TRP A 118 -9.34 5.77 -9.35
C TRP A 118 -10.50 4.77 -9.40
N HIS A 119 -10.29 3.63 -10.06
CA HIS A 119 -11.27 2.55 -10.17
C HIS A 119 -10.57 1.20 -10.26
N LEU A 120 -11.34 0.10 -10.23
CA LEU A 120 -10.80 -1.28 -10.18
C LEU A 120 -9.86 -1.61 -11.35
N GLY A 121 -10.15 -1.11 -12.55
CA GLY A 121 -9.24 -1.27 -13.70
C GLY A 121 -7.83 -0.71 -13.47
N TRP A 122 -7.69 0.45 -12.80
CA TRP A 122 -6.37 1.00 -12.47
C TRP A 122 -5.65 0.14 -11.43
N SER A 123 -6.37 -0.36 -10.41
CA SER A 123 -5.80 -1.32 -9.45
C SER A 123 -5.37 -2.62 -10.12
N ALA A 124 -6.17 -3.16 -11.05
CA ALA A 124 -5.83 -4.36 -11.81
C ALA A 124 -4.55 -4.14 -12.64
N LEU A 125 -4.41 -2.98 -13.31
CA LEU A 125 -3.19 -2.62 -14.03
C LEU A 125 -1.98 -2.56 -13.09
N ILE A 126 -2.10 -1.93 -11.92
CA ILE A 126 -1.04 -1.90 -10.92
C ILE A 126 -0.68 -3.32 -10.45
N TYR A 127 -1.65 -4.20 -10.23
CA TYR A 127 -1.37 -5.60 -9.87
C TYR A 127 -0.60 -6.33 -10.96
N VAL A 128 -0.97 -6.16 -12.24
CA VAL A 128 -0.24 -6.75 -13.37
C VAL A 128 1.22 -6.27 -13.37
N MET A 129 1.43 -4.95 -13.29
CA MET A 129 2.76 -4.35 -13.28
C MET A 129 3.58 -4.81 -12.08
N MET A 130 2.98 -4.77 -10.88
CA MET A 130 3.60 -5.18 -9.63
C MET A 130 4.09 -6.63 -9.69
N LEU A 131 3.27 -7.56 -10.17
CA LEU A 131 3.62 -8.98 -10.27
C LEU A 131 4.72 -9.22 -11.30
N ILE A 132 4.61 -8.66 -12.50
CA ILE A 132 5.62 -8.82 -13.57
C ILE A 132 6.95 -8.20 -13.14
N PHE A 133 6.92 -6.96 -12.62
CA PHE A 133 8.13 -6.24 -12.23
C PHE A 133 8.81 -6.92 -11.05
N SER A 134 8.07 -7.41 -10.05
CA SER A 134 8.64 -8.18 -8.93
C SER A 134 9.45 -9.39 -9.40
N ARG A 135 8.99 -10.08 -10.45
CA ARG A 135 9.68 -11.23 -11.01
C ARG A 135 10.90 -10.82 -11.84
N TRP A 136 10.77 -9.80 -12.67
CA TRP A 136 11.88 -9.32 -13.51
C TRP A 136 12.98 -8.63 -12.70
N PHE A 137 12.65 -8.01 -11.58
CA PHE A 137 13.59 -7.29 -10.73
C PHE A 137 14.71 -8.20 -10.22
N GLN A 138 14.44 -9.48 -10.00
CA GLN A 138 15.44 -10.47 -9.59
C GLN A 138 16.56 -10.69 -10.62
N LYS A 139 16.30 -10.41 -11.90
CA LYS A 139 17.25 -10.64 -12.99
C LYS A 139 17.79 -9.34 -13.60
N LYS A 140 16.95 -8.32 -13.69
CA LYS A 140 17.26 -7.05 -14.38
C LYS A 140 16.79 -5.85 -13.55
N PRO A 141 17.38 -5.60 -12.36
CA PRO A 141 16.90 -4.59 -11.43
C PRO A 141 16.88 -3.19 -12.04
N PHE A 142 17.96 -2.77 -12.73
CA PHE A 142 18.04 -1.43 -13.33
C PHE A 142 16.99 -1.18 -14.42
N ALA A 143 16.75 -2.16 -15.30
CA ALA A 143 15.74 -2.04 -16.34
C ALA A 143 14.33 -1.92 -15.74
N VAL A 144 14.04 -2.72 -14.70
CA VAL A 144 12.76 -2.64 -13.99
C VAL A 144 12.60 -1.31 -13.26
N LEU A 145 13.65 -0.79 -12.62
CA LEU A 145 13.61 0.53 -11.98
C LEU A 145 13.29 1.63 -12.99
N LEU A 146 13.94 1.62 -14.16
CA LEU A 146 13.66 2.59 -15.22
C LEU A 146 12.20 2.52 -15.66
N LEU A 147 11.68 1.32 -15.96
CA LEU A 147 10.27 1.13 -16.33
C LEU A 147 9.31 1.58 -15.22
N SER A 148 9.66 1.34 -13.96
CA SER A 148 8.84 1.71 -12.81
C SER A 148 8.81 3.22 -12.58
N VAL A 149 9.94 3.90 -12.79
CA VAL A 149 10.00 5.37 -12.78
C VAL A 149 9.15 5.93 -13.91
N LEU A 150 9.28 5.43 -15.14
CA LEU A 150 8.46 5.86 -16.28
C LEU A 150 6.97 5.67 -15.99
N ALA A 151 6.57 4.50 -15.51
CA ALA A 151 5.19 4.22 -15.13
C ALA A 151 4.68 5.16 -14.04
N THR A 152 5.50 5.44 -13.03
CA THR A 152 5.16 6.36 -11.94
C THR A 152 4.97 7.78 -12.45
N VAL A 153 5.82 8.26 -13.37
CA VAL A 153 5.70 9.58 -14.00
C VAL A 153 4.42 9.66 -14.83
N VAL A 154 4.16 8.68 -15.70
CA VAL A 154 2.95 8.63 -16.53
C VAL A 154 1.68 8.66 -15.67
N LEU A 155 1.60 7.80 -14.64
CA LEU A 155 0.45 7.78 -13.73
C LEU A 155 0.32 9.10 -12.95
N SER A 156 1.43 9.70 -12.53
CA SER A 156 1.40 10.99 -11.83
C SER A 156 0.85 12.10 -12.72
N ILE A 157 1.17 12.11 -14.01
CA ILE A 157 0.63 13.06 -15.00
C ILE A 157 -0.88 12.82 -15.19
N ILE A 158 -1.28 11.57 -15.44
CA ILE A 158 -2.70 11.20 -15.67
C ILE A 158 -3.57 11.64 -14.49
N PHE A 159 -3.15 11.33 -13.26
CA PHE A 159 -3.92 11.64 -12.06
C PHE A 159 -3.65 13.06 -11.53
N LYS A 160 -2.81 13.85 -12.20
CA LYS A 160 -2.39 15.19 -11.78
C LYS A 160 -1.98 15.18 -10.30
N VAL A 161 -1.10 14.25 -9.94
CA VAL A 161 -0.55 14.14 -8.58
C VAL A 161 0.34 15.36 -8.36
N PRO A 162 0.09 16.19 -7.34
CA PRO A 162 0.91 17.35 -7.08
C PRO A 162 2.25 16.88 -6.51
N ILE A 163 3.21 16.59 -7.40
CA ILE A 163 4.61 16.39 -7.02
C ILE A 163 5.16 17.78 -6.67
N SER A 164 4.84 18.24 -5.46
CA SER A 164 5.18 19.59 -5.03
C SER A 164 6.70 19.79 -5.05
N LYS A 165 7.19 20.94 -5.55
CA LYS A 165 8.58 21.40 -5.39
C LYS A 165 9.05 21.35 -3.92
N ARG A 166 8.11 21.30 -2.97
CA ARG A 166 8.31 21.10 -1.52
C ARG A 166 8.83 19.71 -1.15
N MET A 167 8.54 18.67 -1.94
CA MET A 167 9.03 17.29 -1.73
C MET A 167 10.54 17.17 -1.93
N LEU A 168 11.09 17.92 -2.89
CA LEU A 168 12.52 17.93 -3.19
C LEU A 168 13.35 18.65 -2.12
N LYS A 169 12.76 19.67 -1.45
CA LYS A 169 13.51 20.56 -0.55
C LYS A 169 13.89 19.93 0.78
N HIS A 170 13.09 19.02 1.36
CA HIS A 170 13.41 18.39 2.66
C HIS A 170 12.70 17.04 2.88
N PRO A 171 13.22 15.92 2.36
CA PRO A 171 12.61 14.59 2.56
C PRO A 171 12.67 14.11 4.02
N LEU A 172 13.78 14.36 4.72
CA LEU A 172 14.02 13.89 6.09
C LEU A 172 13.42 14.82 7.17
N LYS A 173 13.44 16.14 6.94
CA LYS A 173 12.91 17.13 7.91
C LYS A 173 11.44 16.86 8.22
N ARG A 174 10.64 16.40 7.24
CA ARG A 174 9.22 16.07 7.43
C ARG A 174 8.96 14.85 8.32
N ILE A 175 9.88 13.87 8.35
CA ILE A 175 9.77 12.70 9.24
C ILE A 175 10.07 13.12 10.68
N LEU A 176 11.03 14.03 10.87
CA LEU A 176 11.47 14.53 12.17
C LEU A 176 10.60 15.68 12.72
N THR A 177 9.99 16.51 11.87
CA THR A 177 9.25 17.71 12.28
C THR A 177 7.74 17.60 12.18
N ARG A 178 7.15 16.40 12.09
CA ARG A 178 5.72 16.29 12.42
C ARG A 178 5.62 16.46 13.94
N PRO A 179 5.06 17.56 14.47
CA PRO A 179 4.63 17.53 15.85
C PRO A 179 3.57 16.43 15.93
N LEU A 180 3.71 15.53 16.90
CA LEU A 180 2.67 14.64 17.35
C LEU A 180 1.45 15.51 17.69
N LYS A 181 0.60 15.76 16.70
CA LYS A 181 -0.74 16.25 16.96
C LYS A 181 -1.54 15.04 17.43
N ASP A 182 -1.22 14.60 18.63
CA ASP A 182 -1.98 13.59 19.30
C ASP A 182 -3.39 14.14 19.44
N HIS A 183 -4.36 13.40 18.91
CA HIS A 183 -5.78 13.71 19.10
C HIS A 183 -6.13 13.87 20.59
N VAL A 184 -5.29 13.34 21.48
CA VAL A 184 -5.33 13.53 22.94
C VAL A 184 -5.11 15.00 23.32
N THR A 185 -4.11 15.69 22.78
CA THR A 185 -3.78 17.08 23.17
C THR A 185 -4.86 18.06 22.72
N GLN A 186 -5.46 17.85 21.54
CA GLN A 186 -6.60 18.69 21.10
C GLN A 186 -7.88 18.39 21.87
N ALA A 187 -8.14 17.13 22.25
CA ALA A 187 -9.28 16.77 23.07
C ALA A 187 -9.16 17.32 24.49
N VAL A 188 -7.96 17.26 25.09
CA VAL A 188 -7.67 17.83 26.41
C VAL A 188 -7.74 19.36 26.37
N ALA A 189 -7.14 20.01 25.36
CA ALA A 189 -7.22 21.46 25.20
C ALA A 189 -8.67 21.95 25.02
N ASN A 190 -9.50 21.25 24.24
CA ASN A 190 -10.91 21.60 24.09
C ASN A 190 -11.73 21.32 25.37
N LYS A 191 -11.38 20.29 26.15
CA LYS A 191 -12.04 19.98 27.42
C LYS A 191 -11.70 21.02 28.49
N VAL A 192 -10.44 21.45 28.58
CA VAL A 192 -9.99 22.54 29.46
C VAL A 192 -10.63 23.86 29.05
N LYS A 193 -10.67 24.18 27.75
CA LYS A 193 -11.30 25.39 27.23
C LYS A 193 -12.80 25.45 27.56
N ARG A 194 -13.54 24.34 27.45
CA ARG A 194 -14.93 24.25 27.89
C ARG A 194 -15.09 24.45 29.41
N LYS A 195 -14.19 23.88 30.21
CA LYS A 195 -14.24 23.99 31.68
C LYS A 195 -13.99 25.44 32.14
N CYS A 196 -13.03 26.15 31.52
CA CYS A 196 -12.79 27.56 31.78
C CYS A 196 -13.95 28.47 31.33
N LEU A 197 -14.63 28.13 30.23
CA LEU A 197 -15.78 28.91 29.74
C LEU A 197 -16.99 28.78 30.68
N LEU A 198 -17.21 27.59 31.24
CA LEU A 198 -18.26 27.36 32.23
C LEU A 198 -17.97 28.10 33.54
N LEU A 199 -16.72 28.10 34.02
CA LEU A 199 -16.35 28.84 35.23
C LEU A 199 -16.50 30.37 35.08
N LYS A 200 -16.35 30.92 33.87
CA LYS A 200 -16.61 32.33 33.57
C LYS A 200 -18.08 32.70 33.41
N LEU A 201 -18.97 31.73 33.26
CA LEU A 201 -20.43 31.95 33.17
C LEU A 201 -21.12 31.84 34.54
N PHE A 202 -20.40 31.33 35.56
CA PHE A 202 -20.87 31.15 36.94
C PHE A 202 -20.12 32.05 37.94
N SER A 203 -19.40 33.05 37.43
CA SER A 203 -18.77 34.16 38.16
C SER A 203 -19.35 35.47 37.63
#